data_AF-A0A0N4Y1Z5-F1
#
_entry.id   AF-A0A0N4Y1Z5-F1
#
_cell.length_a   1.000
_cell.length_b   1.000
_cell.length_c   1.000
_cell.angle_alpha   90.00
_cell.angle_beta   90.00
_cell.angle_gamma   90.00
#
_symmetry.space_group_name_H-M   'P 1'
#
loop_
_entity.id
_entity.type
_entity.pdbx_description
1 polymer ?
#
loop_
_entity_poly.entity_id
_entity_poly.type
_entity_poly.pdbx_seq_one_letter_code
_entity_poly.pdbx_strand_id
1 'polypeptide(L)'
;DVINQKFRSLSGTPATDGNNATNAEIYRLITQQLLDGFAVWRVKMFNDRTFVEQTRRSYWLGDRYYRMDNDYYWVSRDTCAYRMNETERKNLVYEDGIPIFDIIYQCQRYAEYCCGLDCCRIYDLEHSSTASPWRHPRWNAAAVYISQIVVLIIALIVF
;
A
#
# COMPACT_ATOMS: atom_id res chain seq x y z
N ASP A 1 -29.78 -0.40 -3.88
CA ASP A 1 -28.70 0.38 -3.27
C ASP A 1 -27.37 0.06 -3.93
N VAL A 2 -26.84 1.00 -4.71
CA VAL A 2 -25.49 0.86 -5.28
C VAL A 2 -24.54 1.01 -4.11
N ILE A 3 -23.98 -0.10 -3.62
CA ILE A 3 -22.89 -0.09 -2.65
C ILE A 3 -21.78 0.72 -3.33
N ASN A 4 -21.59 1.97 -2.89
CA ASN A 4 -20.56 2.85 -3.39
C ASN A 4 -19.24 2.33 -2.83
N GLN A 5 -18.70 1.29 -3.46
CA GLN A 5 -17.49 0.61 -3.01
C GLN A 5 -16.38 1.66 -2.91
N LYS A 6 -15.85 1.84 -1.70
CA LYS A 6 -14.69 2.71 -1.45
C LYS A 6 -13.47 2.27 -2.26
N PHE A 7 -13.45 1.03 -2.75
CA PHE A 7 -12.28 0.42 -3.36
C PHE A 7 -12.66 -0.16 -4.71
N ARG A 8 -11.83 0.10 -5.71
CA ARG A 8 -12.02 -0.45 -7.05
C ARG A 8 -10.70 -0.92 -7.63
N SER A 9 -10.72 -2.10 -8.24
CA SER A 9 -9.65 -2.51 -9.16
C SER A 9 -9.87 -1.81 -10.49
N LEU A 10 -8.85 -1.08 -10.97
CA LEU A 10 -8.87 -0.48 -12.30
C LEU A 10 -8.63 -1.52 -13.40
N SER A 11 -8.17 -2.71 -13.04
CA SER A 11 -8.02 -3.86 -13.95
C SER A 11 -9.29 -4.73 -14.06
N GLY A 12 -10.31 -4.48 -13.21
CA GLY A 12 -11.51 -5.33 -13.13
C GLY A 12 -11.36 -6.60 -12.28
N THR A 13 -10.29 -6.71 -11.49
CA THR A 13 -10.11 -7.82 -10.53
C THR A 13 -10.94 -7.64 -9.26
N PRO A 14 -11.14 -8.69 -8.44
CA PRO A 14 -11.91 -8.57 -7.19
C PRO A 14 -11.38 -7.44 -6.30
N ALA A 15 -12.30 -6.75 -5.63
CA ALA A 15 -12.00 -5.69 -4.69
C ALA A 15 -12.84 -5.84 -3.41
N THR A 16 -12.22 -5.68 -2.25
CA THR A 16 -12.90 -5.66 -0.94
C THR A 16 -12.47 -4.46 -0.10
N ASP A 17 -13.20 -4.18 0.98
CA ASP A 17 -12.88 -3.06 1.87
C ASP A 17 -11.62 -3.29 2.73
N GLY A 18 -11.07 -4.51 2.76
CA GLY A 18 -9.89 -4.85 3.53
C GLY A 18 -10.09 -4.72 5.04
N ASN A 19 -9.00 -4.48 5.79
CA ASN A 19 -9.03 -4.29 7.23
C ASN A 19 -9.02 -2.81 7.60
N ASN A 20 -9.99 -2.36 8.41
CA ASN A 20 -10.11 -0.96 8.79
C ASN A 20 -8.89 -0.40 9.54
N ALA A 21 -8.25 -1.18 10.42
CA ALA A 21 -7.08 -0.74 11.17
C ALA A 21 -5.85 -0.57 10.24
N THR A 22 -5.65 -1.53 9.33
CA THR A 22 -4.60 -1.45 8.31
C THR A 22 -4.83 -0.25 7.38
N ASN A 23 -6.06 -0.03 6.94
CA ASN A 23 -6.41 1.10 6.09
C ASN A 23 -6.10 2.43 6.76
N ALA A 24 -6.52 2.59 8.03
CA ALA A 24 -6.29 3.81 8.78
C ALA A 24 -4.78 4.08 8.98
N GLU A 25 -3.99 3.04 9.27
CA GLU A 25 -2.54 3.20 9.47
C GLU A 25 -1.82 3.53 8.17
N ILE A 26 -2.12 2.84 7.06
CA ILE A 26 -1.52 3.16 5.76
C ILE A 26 -1.90 4.57 5.33
N TYR A 27 -3.18 4.94 5.47
CA TYR A 27 -3.66 6.29 5.18
C TYR A 27 -2.89 7.35 5.98
N ARG A 28 -2.69 7.11 7.27
CA ARG A 28 -1.92 8.01 8.13
C ARG A 28 -0.49 8.15 7.61
N LEU A 29 0.19 7.05 7.29
CA LEU A 29 1.58 7.07 6.81
C LEU A 29 1.76 7.84 5.50
N ILE A 30 0.86 7.65 4.53
CA ILE A 30 0.96 8.30 3.23
C ILE A 30 0.61 9.79 3.29
N THR A 31 -0.25 10.20 4.23
CA THR A 31 -0.71 11.60 4.35
C THR A 31 0.04 12.43 5.39
N GLN A 32 0.79 11.79 6.29
CA GLN A 32 1.47 12.45 7.42
C GLN A 32 2.31 13.66 6.99
N GLN A 33 3.10 13.55 5.91
CA GLN A 33 3.94 14.66 5.45
C GLN A 33 3.13 15.84 4.88
N LEU A 34 1.95 15.56 4.30
CA LEU A 34 1.13 16.56 3.64
C LEU A 34 0.18 17.28 4.60
N LEU A 35 -0.42 16.53 5.52
CA LEU A 35 -1.46 17.05 6.43
C LEU A 35 -0.87 17.58 7.74
N ASP A 36 0.15 16.92 8.28
CA ASP A 36 0.77 17.29 9.56
C ASP A 36 2.10 18.06 9.36
N GLY A 37 2.45 18.37 8.11
CA GLY A 37 3.62 19.16 7.77
C GLY A 37 3.48 20.63 8.18
N PHE A 38 4.60 21.29 8.47
CA PHE A 38 4.64 22.71 8.86
C PHE A 38 4.17 23.67 7.75
N ALA A 39 4.20 23.23 6.49
CA ALA A 39 3.75 24.00 5.33
C ALA A 39 2.58 23.27 4.63
N VAL A 40 1.69 24.02 3.97
CA VAL A 40 0.62 23.42 3.16
C VAL A 40 1.25 22.81 1.91
N TRP A 41 1.35 21.48 1.89
CA TRP A 41 1.86 20.76 0.72
C TRP A 41 0.72 20.47 -0.26
N ARG A 42 0.96 20.79 -1.53
CA ARG A 42 0.07 20.43 -2.63
C ARG A 42 0.71 19.30 -3.43
N VAL A 43 -0.12 18.42 -3.95
CA VAL A 43 0.35 17.33 -4.82
C VAL A 43 0.63 17.88 -6.22
N LYS A 44 1.81 17.55 -6.71
CA LYS A 44 2.40 17.90 -8.00
C LYS A 44 2.87 16.62 -8.68
N MET A 45 3.23 16.75 -9.94
CA MET A 45 3.98 15.70 -10.63
C MET A 45 5.27 15.40 -9.83
N PHE A 46 5.51 14.12 -9.52
CA PHE A 46 6.69 13.57 -8.83
C PHE A 46 6.78 13.69 -7.30
N ASN A 47 5.85 14.36 -6.62
CA ASN A 47 5.75 14.33 -5.14
C ASN A 47 4.49 13.61 -4.64
N ASP A 48 3.78 12.96 -5.56
CA ASP A 48 2.54 12.24 -5.29
C ASP A 48 2.78 10.85 -4.68
N ARG A 49 4.02 10.34 -4.73
CA ARG A 49 4.35 8.99 -4.29
C ARG A 49 4.94 8.92 -2.88
N THR A 50 4.40 8.01 -2.08
CA THR A 50 4.97 7.57 -0.80
C THR A 50 5.18 6.05 -0.80
N PHE A 51 6.35 5.59 -0.38
CA PHE A 51 6.61 4.17 -0.16
C PHE A 51 6.35 3.80 1.30
N VAL A 52 5.52 2.78 1.53
CA VAL A 52 5.19 2.28 2.86
C VAL A 52 5.90 0.95 3.08
N GLU A 53 6.84 0.91 4.04
CA GLU A 53 7.65 -0.28 4.31
C GLU A 53 6.81 -1.47 4.80
N GLN A 54 5.76 -1.21 5.58
CA GLN A 54 4.90 -2.24 6.15
C GLN A 54 4.28 -3.14 5.07
N THR A 55 3.80 -2.52 3.98
CA THR A 55 3.22 -3.22 2.83
C THR A 55 4.24 -3.46 1.71
N ARG A 56 5.42 -2.83 1.79
CA ARG A 56 6.47 -2.81 0.75
C ARG A 56 5.96 -2.35 -0.60
N ARG A 57 5.10 -1.32 -0.59
CA ARG A 57 4.41 -0.82 -1.79
C ARG A 57 4.49 0.70 -1.88
N SER A 58 4.45 1.17 -3.12
CA SER A 58 4.29 2.58 -3.46
C SER A 58 2.80 2.92 -3.52
N TYR A 59 2.46 4.08 -2.96
CA TYR A 59 1.14 4.68 -3.00
C TYR A 59 1.27 6.05 -3.66
N TRP A 60 0.39 6.33 -4.61
CA TRP A 60 0.29 7.62 -5.28
C TRP A 60 -0.98 8.34 -4.83
N LEU A 61 -0.84 9.61 -4.47
CA LEU A 61 -1.94 10.45 -4.09
C LEU A 61 -2.54 11.08 -5.34
N GLY A 62 -3.70 10.58 -5.73
CA GLY A 62 -4.39 11.01 -6.93
C GLY A 62 -4.13 10.14 -8.15
N ASP A 63 -4.94 10.41 -9.16
CA ASP A 63 -5.11 9.65 -10.40
C ASP A 63 -4.41 10.27 -11.61
N ARG A 64 -3.80 11.45 -11.47
CA ARG A 64 -3.21 12.19 -12.60
C ARG A 64 -1.82 11.70 -13.00
N TYR A 65 -0.96 11.47 -12.01
CA TYR A 65 0.49 11.36 -12.26
C TYR A 65 1.03 9.94 -12.06
N TYR A 66 0.29 9.03 -11.42
CA TYR A 66 0.78 7.68 -11.10
C TYR A 66 1.28 6.87 -12.32
N ARG A 67 0.72 7.10 -13.52
CA ARG A 67 1.16 6.42 -14.75
C ARG A 67 2.44 6.99 -15.36
N MET A 68 2.84 8.18 -14.95
CA MET A 68 4.04 8.86 -15.43
C MET A 68 5.29 8.45 -14.63
N ASP A 69 5.11 7.75 -13.51
CA ASP A 69 6.18 7.23 -12.67
C ASP A 69 6.78 5.95 -13.27
N ASN A 70 7.69 6.12 -14.23
CA ASN A 70 8.29 5.01 -14.97
C ASN A 70 9.14 4.07 -14.09
N ASP A 71 9.64 4.54 -12.95
CA ASP A 71 10.53 3.76 -12.09
C ASP A 71 9.75 2.81 -11.16
N TYR A 72 8.54 3.21 -10.75
CA TYR A 72 7.77 2.48 -9.74
C TYR A 72 6.40 2.01 -10.22
N TYR A 73 5.89 2.51 -11.34
CA TYR A 73 4.66 2.01 -11.95
C TYR A 73 4.94 0.83 -12.86
N TRP A 74 4.37 -0.33 -12.53
CA TRP A 74 4.56 -1.56 -13.29
C TRP A 74 3.30 -1.90 -14.06
N VAL A 75 3.37 -1.88 -15.40
CA VAL A 75 2.23 -2.23 -16.28
C VAL A 75 1.76 -3.68 -16.08
N SER A 76 2.65 -4.55 -15.60
CA SER A 76 2.33 -5.95 -15.31
C SER A 76 1.52 -6.16 -14.02
N ARG A 77 1.36 -5.13 -13.17
CA ARG A 77 0.63 -5.20 -11.90
C ARG A 77 -0.80 -4.69 -12.03
N ASP A 78 -1.65 -5.14 -11.13
CA ASP A 78 -3.02 -4.63 -11.05
C ASP A 78 -3.05 -3.30 -10.30
N THR A 79 -3.75 -2.33 -10.86
CA THR A 79 -3.86 -1.00 -10.27
C THR A 79 -5.14 -0.91 -9.43
N CYS A 80 -4.99 -0.57 -8.17
CA CYS A 80 -6.07 -0.41 -7.20
C CYS A 80 -6.29 1.07 -6.90
N ALA A 81 -7.54 1.46 -6.71
CA ALA A 81 -7.92 2.82 -6.33
C ALA A 81 -8.76 2.79 -5.05
N TYR A 82 -8.29 3.52 -4.03
CA TYR A 82 -9.01 3.79 -2.80
C TYR A 82 -9.65 5.18 -2.83
N ARG A 83 -10.97 5.23 -2.83
CA ARG A 83 -11.78 6.44 -2.76
C ARG A 83 -11.83 6.97 -1.32
N MET A 84 -11.23 8.12 -1.11
CA MET A 84 -11.25 8.82 0.18
C MET A 84 -12.62 9.45 0.48
N ASN A 85 -12.98 9.45 1.76
CA ASN A 85 -14.13 10.17 2.31
C ASN A 85 -13.92 11.69 2.30
N GLU A 86 -14.99 12.43 2.59
CA GLU A 86 -14.95 13.90 2.63
C GLU A 86 -14.00 14.45 3.71
N THR A 87 -13.88 13.74 4.83
CA THR A 87 -12.97 14.11 5.91
C THR A 87 -11.52 13.79 5.57
N GLU A 88 -11.28 12.63 4.96
CA GLU A 88 -9.95 12.19 4.50
C GLU A 88 -9.40 13.15 3.43
N ARG A 89 -10.22 13.54 2.44
CA ARG A 89 -9.79 14.47 1.38
C ARG A 89 -9.62 15.92 1.82
N LYS A 90 -9.94 16.28 3.07
CA LYS A 90 -9.88 17.66 3.53
C LYS A 90 -8.44 18.15 3.46
N ASN A 91 -8.21 19.21 2.68
CA ASN A 91 -6.88 19.80 2.42
C ASN A 91 -5.94 18.96 1.52
N LEU A 92 -6.41 17.85 0.94
CA LEU A 92 -5.67 17.11 -0.09
C LEU A 92 -6.06 17.64 -1.47
N VAL A 93 -5.23 18.53 -2.00
CA VAL A 93 -5.45 19.18 -3.30
C VAL A 93 -4.20 19.09 -4.18
N TYR A 94 -4.45 19.05 -5.49
CA TYR A 94 -3.42 19.28 -6.48
C TYR A 94 -2.96 20.75 -6.46
N GLU A 95 -1.87 21.03 -7.17
CA GLU A 95 -1.32 22.38 -7.34
C GLU A 95 -2.28 23.40 -7.92
N ASP A 96 -3.19 22.98 -8.80
CA ASP A 96 -4.26 23.79 -9.38
C ASP A 96 -5.46 24.00 -8.43
N GLY A 97 -5.43 23.41 -7.24
CA GLY A 97 -6.48 23.51 -6.23
C GLY A 97 -7.63 22.51 -6.41
N ILE A 98 -7.54 21.61 -7.40
CA ILE A 98 -8.55 20.56 -7.57
C ILE A 98 -8.39 19.50 -6.46
N PRO A 99 -9.49 19.05 -5.83
CA PRO A 99 -9.44 18.05 -4.77
C PRO A 99 -8.96 16.69 -5.29
N ILE A 100 -8.23 16.00 -4.44
CA ILE A 100 -7.79 14.62 -4.68
C ILE A 100 -8.81 13.67 -4.09
N PHE A 101 -9.21 12.69 -4.88
CA PHE A 101 -10.31 11.79 -4.53
C PHE A 101 -9.88 10.36 -4.26
N ASP A 102 -8.83 9.91 -4.94
CA ASP A 102 -8.40 8.52 -4.91
C ASP A 102 -6.92 8.42 -4.51
N ILE A 103 -6.58 7.35 -3.81
CA ILE A 103 -5.21 6.91 -3.57
C ILE A 103 -4.98 5.70 -4.46
N ILE A 104 -3.94 5.75 -5.28
CA ILE A 104 -3.62 4.71 -6.24
C ILE A 104 -2.47 3.87 -5.71
N TYR A 105 -2.53 2.57 -5.89
CA TYR A 105 -1.45 1.64 -5.55
C TYR A 105 -1.52 0.41 -6.44
N GLN A 106 -0.50 -0.46 -6.37
CA GLN A 106 -0.43 -1.65 -7.22
C GLN A 106 -0.27 -2.94 -6.43
N CYS A 107 -1.07 -3.94 -6.81
CA CYS A 107 -1.00 -5.31 -6.29
C CYS A 107 -0.39 -6.27 -7.31
N GLN A 108 0.17 -7.38 -6.81
CA GLN A 108 0.75 -8.40 -7.70
C GLN A 108 -0.37 -9.10 -8.48
N ARG A 109 -0.38 -8.91 -9.81
CA ARG A 109 -1.37 -9.52 -10.70
C ARG A 109 -1.35 -11.04 -10.58
N TYR A 110 -2.53 -11.66 -10.58
CA TYR A 110 -2.76 -13.12 -10.45
C TYR A 110 -2.35 -13.76 -9.11
N ALA A 111 -1.73 -13.02 -8.19
CA ALA A 111 -1.41 -13.52 -6.84
C ALA A 111 -2.22 -12.78 -5.77
N GLU A 112 -2.50 -11.50 -6.01
CA GLU A 112 -3.16 -10.60 -5.09
C GLU A 112 -4.34 -9.88 -5.74
N TYR A 113 -5.24 -9.36 -4.91
CA TYR A 113 -6.38 -8.53 -5.31
C TYR A 113 -6.48 -7.30 -4.38
N CYS A 114 -7.21 -6.27 -4.82
CA CYS A 114 -7.33 -5.02 -4.07
C CYS A 114 -8.14 -5.24 -2.78
N CYS A 115 -7.58 -4.98 -1.61
CA CYS A 115 -8.33 -5.03 -0.35
C CYS A 115 -8.01 -3.84 0.55
N GLY A 116 -8.88 -2.85 0.56
CA GLY A 116 -8.60 -1.67 1.36
C GLY A 116 -7.50 -0.81 0.75
N LEU A 117 -6.55 -0.36 1.58
CA LEU A 117 -5.26 0.19 1.17
C LEU A 117 -4.15 -0.88 1.14
N ASP A 118 -4.52 -2.16 1.13
CA ASP A 118 -3.59 -3.29 1.07
C ASP A 118 -3.93 -4.22 -0.10
N CYS A 119 -3.11 -5.26 -0.27
CA CYS A 119 -3.27 -6.31 -1.25
C CYS A 119 -3.47 -7.65 -0.53
N CYS A 120 -4.61 -8.30 -0.78
CA CYS A 120 -4.96 -9.58 -0.18
C CYS A 120 -4.68 -10.71 -1.17
N ARG A 121 -4.46 -11.92 -0.66
CA ARG A 121 -4.15 -13.08 -1.50
C ARG A 121 -5.41 -13.65 -2.11
N ILE A 122 -5.40 -13.95 -3.40
CA ILE A 122 -6.55 -14.58 -4.08
C ILE A 122 -6.94 -15.91 -3.41
N TYR A 123 -5.97 -16.66 -2.88
CA TYR A 123 -6.21 -17.88 -2.11
C TYR A 123 -7.17 -17.70 -0.92
N ASP A 124 -7.14 -16.52 -0.27
CA ASP A 124 -7.99 -16.22 0.88
C ASP A 124 -9.48 -16.03 0.48
N LEU A 125 -9.77 -15.79 -0.81
CA LEU A 125 -11.15 -15.75 -1.34
C LEU A 125 -11.75 -17.15 -1.48
N GLU A 126 -10.92 -18.13 -1.88
CA GLU A 126 -11.35 -19.52 -2.08
C GLU A 126 -11.47 -20.28 -0.75
N HIS A 127 -10.68 -19.88 0.26
CA HIS A 127 -10.62 -20.51 1.57
C HIS A 127 -10.95 -19.50 2.67
N SER A 128 -12.24 -19.14 2.77
CA SER A 128 -12.79 -18.29 3.84
C SER A 128 -12.29 -18.73 5.22
N SER A 129 -11.95 -17.76 6.07
CA SER A 129 -11.19 -17.90 7.32
C SER A 129 -11.93 -18.60 8.48
N THR A 130 -12.40 -19.83 8.27
CA THR A 130 -12.60 -20.79 9.37
C THR A 130 -11.30 -21.53 9.73
N ALA A 131 -10.19 -21.23 9.06
CA ALA A 131 -8.87 -21.77 9.37
C ALA A 131 -8.15 -20.94 10.45
N SER A 132 -7.58 -21.66 11.42
CA SER A 132 -7.05 -21.16 12.71
C SER A 132 -5.94 -20.07 12.63
N PRO A 133 -5.67 -19.33 13.73
CA PRO A 133 -4.88 -18.09 13.76
C PRO A 133 -3.38 -18.23 13.49
N TRP A 134 -2.86 -19.44 13.29
CA TRP A 134 -1.42 -19.68 13.13
C TRP A 134 -0.95 -19.38 11.70
N ARG A 135 -1.11 -18.14 11.24
CA ARG A 135 -0.37 -17.65 10.08
C ARG A 135 1.09 -17.46 10.50
N HIS A 136 1.97 -18.33 10.00
CA HIS A 136 3.40 -18.28 10.29
C HIS A 136 4.02 -16.91 9.94
N PRO A 137 4.99 -16.41 10.74
CA PRO A 137 5.76 -15.23 10.39
C PRO A 137 6.49 -15.42 9.05
N ARG A 138 6.71 -14.33 8.31
CA ARG A 138 7.62 -14.32 7.14
C ARG A 138 8.96 -14.94 7.57
N TRP A 139 9.30 -16.08 6.98
CA TRP A 139 10.57 -16.81 7.19
C TRP A 139 11.84 -15.96 6.95
N ASN A 140 11.70 -14.77 6.36
CA ASN A 140 12.80 -13.85 6.09
C ASN A 140 13.39 -13.21 7.36
N ALA A 141 12.71 -13.24 8.51
CA ALA A 141 13.25 -12.68 9.76
C ALA A 141 14.30 -13.61 10.41
N ALA A 142 14.12 -14.93 10.32
CA ALA A 142 15.04 -15.90 10.91
C ALA A 142 16.36 -16.02 10.12
N ALA A 143 16.30 -15.87 8.79
CA ALA A 143 17.49 -15.94 7.92
C ALA A 143 18.51 -14.83 8.21
N VAL A 144 18.05 -13.64 8.61
CA VAL A 144 18.93 -12.51 8.94
C VAL A 144 19.71 -12.78 10.24
N TYR A 145 19.08 -13.37 11.26
CA TYR A 145 19.73 -13.69 12.53
C TYR A 145 20.78 -14.81 12.42
N ILE A 146 20.52 -15.84 11.62
CA ILE A 146 21.48 -16.96 11.45
C ILE A 146 22.76 -16.46 10.78
N SER A 147 22.67 -15.53 9.81
CA SER A 147 23.84 -14.99 9.13
C SER A 147 24.80 -14.25 10.07
N GLN A 148 24.27 -13.49 11.05
CA GLN A 148 25.10 -12.71 11.98
C GLN A 148 25.80 -13.59 13.01
N ILE A 149 25.15 -14.67 13.46
CA ILE A 149 25.75 -15.62 14.40
C ILE A 149 26.90 -16.39 13.74
N VAL A 150 26.76 -16.81 12.48
CA VAL A 150 27.82 -17.51 11.76
C VAL A 150 29.06 -16.62 11.58
N VAL A 151 28.88 -15.33 11.26
CA VAL A 151 30.01 -14.40 11.12
C VAL A 151 30.74 -14.19 12.45
N LEU A 152 30.01 -14.08 13.57
CA LEU A 152 30.61 -13.96 14.91
C LEU A 152 31.38 -15.21 15.33
N ILE A 153 30.85 -16.40 15.03
CA ILE A 153 31.54 -17.66 15.33
C ILE A 153 32.81 -17.81 14.51
N ILE A 154 32.79 -17.47 13.21
CA ILE A 154 34.00 -17.51 12.37
C ILE A 154 35.04 -16.51 12.88
N ALA A 155 34.64 -15.30 13.27
CA ALA A 155 35.56 -14.30 13.81
C ALA A 155 36.23 -14.74 15.12
N LEU A 156 35.51 -15.48 15.98
CA LEU A 156 36.03 -16.03 17.24
C LEU A 156 36.91 -17.27 17.08
N ILE A 157 36.88 -17.94 15.92
CA ILE A 157 37.74 -19.10 15.63
C ILE A 157 39.06 -18.66 14.96
N VAL A 158 39.05 -17.50 14.29
CA VAL A 158 40.19 -16.98 13.52
C VAL A 158 41.10 -16.06 14.36
N PHE A 159 40.63 -15.55 15.51
CA PHE A 159 41.40 -14.82 16.51
C PHE A 159 41.60 -15.67 17.78
#